data_AF-A0A2V9SDJ9-F1
#
_entry.id   AF-A0A2V9SDJ9-F1
#
_cell.length_a   1.000
_cell.length_b   1.000
_cell.length_c   1.000
_cell.angle_alpha   90.00
_cell.angle_beta   90.00
_cell.angle_gamma   90.00
#
_symmetry.space_group_name_H-M   'P 1'
#
loop_
_entity.id
_entity.type
_entity.pdbx_description
1 polymer ?
#
loop_
_entity_poly.entity_id
_entity_poly.type
_entity_poly.pdbx_seq_one_letter_code
_entity_poly.pdbx_strand_id
1 'polypeptide(L)'
;MGITATGLTGAVVVLLRGCWHNKMSWPVSAQGYTYQVCLGCGIKRLFDEKAFRAYGPYRYDLNRLIAWDRGRQQESYQRPA
;
A
#
# COMPACT_ATOMS: atom_id res chain seq x y z
N MET A 1 -44.66 -23.38 -22.34
CA MET A 1 -44.61 -22.83 -20.98
C MET A 1 -43.22 -22.23 -20.79
N GLY A 2 -43.12 -20.91 -20.93
CA GLY A 2 -41.88 -20.18 -20.81
C GLY A 2 -41.55 -19.89 -19.35
N ILE A 3 -40.26 -19.90 -19.04
CA ILE A 3 -39.69 -19.20 -17.89
C ILE A 3 -38.76 -18.15 -18.47
N THR A 4 -39.30 -16.95 -18.65
CA THR A 4 -38.51 -15.74 -18.87
C THR A 4 -37.74 -15.48 -17.58
N ALA A 5 -36.44 -15.79 -17.56
CA ALA A 5 -35.53 -15.34 -16.51
C ALA A 5 -35.28 -13.84 -16.73
N THR A 6 -36.10 -13.03 -16.08
CA THR A 6 -36.01 -11.56 -16.09
C THR A 6 -34.63 -11.15 -15.57
N GLY A 7 -33.92 -10.35 -16.39
CA GLY A 7 -32.55 -9.95 -16.14
C GLY A 7 -32.35 -9.19 -14.84
N LEU A 8 -31.31 -9.58 -14.09
CA LEU A 8 -30.61 -8.71 -13.17
C LEU A 8 -29.42 -8.12 -13.92
N THR A 9 -29.71 -7.11 -14.74
CA THR A 9 -28.73 -6.31 -15.48
C THR A 9 -27.78 -5.66 -14.46
N GLY A 10 -26.47 -5.87 -14.66
CA GLY A 10 -25.46 -5.66 -13.63
C GLY A 10 -25.37 -4.22 -13.11
N ALA A 11 -25.49 -4.06 -11.79
CA ALA A 11 -25.17 -2.81 -11.10
C ALA A 11 -24.62 -3.00 -9.68
N VAL A 12 -24.24 -4.22 -9.27
CA VAL A 12 -23.75 -4.48 -7.90
C VAL A 12 -22.52 -5.40 -7.88
N VAL A 13 -21.49 -5.09 -8.68
CA VAL A 13 -20.16 -5.77 -8.57
C VAL A 13 -19.00 -4.76 -8.47
N VAL A 14 -19.27 -3.45 -8.41
CA VAL A 14 -18.21 -2.42 -8.41
C VAL A 14 -17.81 -1.98 -6.99
N LEU A 15 -18.64 -2.25 -5.97
CA LEU A 15 -18.41 -1.69 -4.63
C LEU A 15 -17.40 -2.47 -3.76
N LEU A 16 -16.92 -3.65 -4.20
CA LEU A 16 -15.94 -4.46 -3.46
C LEU A 16 -14.58 -4.60 -4.18
N ARG A 17 -14.20 -3.64 -5.05
CA ARG A 17 -12.86 -3.59 -5.68
C ARG A 17 -11.88 -2.63 -4.98
N GLY A 18 -12.05 -2.41 -3.68
CA GLY A 18 -11.48 -1.25 -2.97
C GLY A 18 -9.96 -1.16 -2.88
N CYS A 19 -9.22 -2.25 -2.65
CA CYS A 19 -7.77 -2.23 -2.78
C CYS A 19 -7.09 -3.61 -2.67
N TRP A 20 -6.53 -4.11 -3.77
CA TRP A 20 -5.37 -4.99 -3.77
C TRP A 20 -4.20 -4.16 -4.30
N HIS A 21 -3.53 -3.44 -3.38
CA HIS A 21 -2.66 -2.29 -3.62
C HIS A 21 -1.57 -2.47 -4.70
N ASN A 22 -1.95 -2.35 -5.96
CA ASN A 22 -1.05 -2.26 -7.13
C ASN A 22 -0.98 -0.83 -7.70
N LYS A 23 -2.01 -0.01 -7.46
CA LYS A 23 -2.03 1.39 -7.92
C LYS A 23 -1.45 2.31 -6.85
N MET A 24 -0.13 2.36 -6.81
CA MET A 24 0.65 3.23 -5.92
C MET A 24 0.97 4.55 -6.63
N SER A 25 1.04 5.65 -5.87
CA SER A 25 1.48 6.95 -6.35
C SER A 25 2.94 6.92 -6.81
N TRP A 26 3.36 7.96 -7.52
CA TRP A 26 4.78 8.28 -7.64
C TRP A 26 5.39 8.46 -6.23
N PRO A 27 6.65 8.03 -6.00
CA PRO A 27 7.28 8.18 -4.69
C PRO A 27 7.37 9.64 -4.27
N VAL A 28 6.94 9.94 -3.05
CA VAL A 28 7.01 11.29 -2.46
C VAL A 28 7.95 11.24 -1.27
N SER A 29 8.83 12.25 -1.18
CA SER A 29 9.83 12.35 -0.12
C SER A 29 9.38 13.39 0.91
N ALA A 30 9.28 12.98 2.18
CA ALA A 30 8.95 13.86 3.30
C ALA A 30 9.65 13.38 4.58
N GLN A 31 10.09 14.31 5.44
CA GLN A 31 10.74 13.99 6.73
C GLN A 31 11.99 13.10 6.59
N GLY A 32 12.69 13.18 5.46
CA GLY A 32 13.86 12.35 5.16
C GLY A 32 13.54 10.90 4.78
N TYR A 33 12.26 10.56 4.54
CA TYR A 33 11.83 9.25 4.04
C TYR A 33 11.04 9.39 2.76
N THR A 34 11.19 8.40 1.88
CA THR A 34 10.43 8.32 0.64
C THR A 34 9.38 7.22 0.77
N TYR A 35 8.17 7.51 0.32
CA TYR A 35 7.04 6.60 0.44
C TYR A 35 6.08 6.77 -0.74
N GLN A 36 5.27 5.75 -0.97
CA GLN A 36 4.16 5.79 -1.91
C GLN A 36 2.84 5.67 -1.17
N VAL A 37 1.79 6.22 -1.77
CA VAL A 37 0.41 6.14 -1.27
C VAL A 37 -0.45 5.40 -2.28
N CYS A 38 -1.27 4.45 -1.83
CA CYS A 38 -2.25 3.85 -2.72
C CYS A 38 -3.30 4.89 -3.10
N LEU A 39 -3.50 5.08 -4.40
CA LEU A 39 -4.47 6.03 -4.93
C LEU A 39 -5.93 5.58 -4.76
N GLY A 40 -6.16 4.31 -4.41
CA GLY A 40 -7.50 3.76 -4.17
C GLY A 40 -7.97 3.92 -2.73
N CYS A 41 -7.09 3.68 -1.75
CA CYS A 41 -7.49 3.64 -0.34
C CYS A 41 -6.68 4.55 0.59
N GLY A 42 -5.59 5.17 0.13
CA GLY A 42 -4.75 6.07 0.93
C GLY A 42 -3.69 5.40 1.83
N ILE A 43 -3.55 4.07 1.79
CA ILE A 43 -2.52 3.38 2.59
C ILE A 43 -1.13 3.72 2.08
N LYS A 44 -0.15 3.82 2.98
CA LYS A 44 1.23 4.20 2.65
C LYS A 44 2.17 3.00 2.76
N ARG A 45 3.27 3.05 2.01
CA ARG A 45 4.38 2.10 2.08
C ARG A 45 5.70 2.82 1.80
N LEU A 46 6.75 2.48 2.53
CA LEU A 46 8.08 3.07 2.31
C LEU A 46 8.62 2.66 0.93
N PHE A 47 9.48 3.51 0.39
CA PHE A 47 10.07 3.35 -0.93
C PHE A 47 11.57 3.67 -0.87
N ASP A 48 12.38 2.76 -1.40
CA ASP A 48 13.82 2.92 -1.51
C ASP A 48 14.12 3.57 -2.85
N GLU A 49 14.63 4.80 -2.82
CA GLU A 49 14.97 5.57 -4.01
C GLU A 49 16.17 4.99 -4.77
N LYS A 50 17.12 4.36 -4.05
CA LYS A 50 18.34 3.79 -4.65
C LYS A 50 18.03 2.48 -5.37
N ALA A 51 17.29 1.60 -4.71
CA ALA A 51 16.85 0.33 -5.30
C ALA A 51 15.58 0.47 -6.15
N PHE A 52 14.99 1.68 -6.19
CA PHE A 52 13.75 2.03 -6.87
C PHE A 52 12.61 1.02 -6.60
N ARG A 53 12.41 0.66 -5.34
CA ARG A 53 11.40 -0.36 -4.94
C ARG A 53 10.72 -0.03 -3.62
N ALA A 54 9.43 -0.36 -3.53
CA ALA A 54 8.69 -0.29 -2.27
C ALA A 54 9.16 -1.39 -1.29
N TYR A 55 9.20 -1.08 0.00
CA TYR A 55 9.59 -2.02 1.05
C TYR A 55 8.78 -1.82 2.33
N GLY A 56 8.91 -2.78 3.25
CA GLY A 56 8.25 -2.73 4.54
C GLY A 56 6.72 -2.91 4.49
N PRO A 57 6.06 -2.76 5.65
CA PRO A 57 4.64 -2.97 5.80
C PRO A 57 3.83 -1.82 5.19
N TYR A 58 2.54 -2.07 4.99
CA TYR A 58 1.57 -1.02 4.67
C TYR A 58 0.97 -0.42 5.95
N ARG A 59 0.92 0.91 6.06
CA ARG A 59 0.26 1.63 7.16
C ARG A 59 -0.32 2.96 6.68
N TYR A 60 -1.36 3.43 7.33
CA TYR A 60 -1.94 4.75 7.06
C TYR A 60 -1.13 5.90 7.66
N ASP A 61 -0.54 5.67 8.83
CA ASP A 61 0.31 6.63 9.53
C ASP A 61 1.77 6.49 9.08
N LEU A 62 2.33 7.55 8.51
CA LEU A 62 3.71 7.58 8.04
C LEU A 62 4.71 7.48 9.21
N ASN A 63 4.40 8.08 10.36
CA ASN A 63 5.31 8.06 11.52
C ASN A 63 5.49 6.63 12.05
N ARG A 64 4.44 5.80 12.00
CA ARG A 64 4.54 4.37 12.35
C ARG A 64 5.43 3.59 11.39
N LEU A 65 5.46 3.94 10.10
CA LEU A 65 6.38 3.34 9.14
C LEU A 65 7.83 3.75 9.41
N ILE A 66 8.06 5.03 9.69
CA ILE A 66 9.38 5.57 10.02
C ILE A 66 9.93 4.90 11.29
N ALA A 67 9.11 4.82 12.35
CA ALA A 67 9.50 4.16 13.59
C ALA A 67 9.86 2.67 13.38
N TRP A 68 9.08 1.97 12.55
CA TRP A 68 9.36 0.59 12.19
C TRP A 68 10.69 0.43 11.45
N ASP A 69 10.99 1.29 10.47
CA ASP A 69 12.24 1.23 9.70
C ASP A 69 13.46 1.51 10.59
N ARG A 70 13.39 2.54 11.44
CA ARG A 70 14.46 2.85 12.40
C ARG A 70 14.76 1.69 13.35
N GLY A 71 13.72 1.05 13.89
CA GLY A 71 13.89 -0.13 14.74
C GLY A 71 14.58 -1.28 14.01
N ARG A 72 14.21 -1.50 12.74
CA ARG A 72 14.84 -2.52 11.89
C ARG A 72 16.31 -2.25 11.61
N GLN A 73 16.69 -0.99 11.38
CA GLN A 73 18.08 -0.60 11.15
C GLN A 73 18.92 -0.81 12.42
N GLN A 74 18.40 -0.44 13.58
CA GLN A 74 19.06 -0.66 14.87
C GLN A 74 19.28 -2.16 15.15
N GLU A 75 18.28 -3.02 14.89
CA GLU A 75 18.43 -4.47 15.04
C GLU A 75 19.52 -5.01 14.11
N SER A 76 19.55 -4.58 12.84
CA SER A 76 20.57 -5.03 11.90
C SER A 76 21.98 -4.56 12.27
N TYR A 77 22.10 -3.39 12.88
CA TYR A 77 23.39 -2.89 13.38
C TYR A 77 23.88 -3.69 14.58
N GLN A 78 22.96 -4.07 15.48
CA GLN A 78 23.29 -4.75 16.74
C GLN A 78 23.58 -6.25 16.58
N ARG A 79 23.22 -6.86 15.44
CA ARG A 79 23.49 -8.28 15.18
C ARG A 79 24.87 -8.41 14.52
N PRO A 80 25.94 -8.81 15.24
CA PRO A 80 27.21 -9.13 14.59
C PRO A 80 27.01 -10.32 13.65
N ALA A 81 27.66 -10.26 12.48
CA ALA A 81 27.58 -11.24 11.40
C ALA A 81 28.05 -12.64 11.82
#